data_AF-A0A9E1HY98-F1
#
_entry.id   AF-A0A9E1HY98-F1
#
_cell.length_a   1.000
_cell.length_b   1.000
_cell.length_c   1.000
_cell.angle_alpha   90.00
_cell.angle_beta   90.00
_cell.angle_gamma   90.00
#
_symmetry.space_group_name_H-M   'P 1'
#
loop_
_entity.id
_entity.type
_entity.pdbx_description
1 polymer ?
#
loop_
_entity_poly.entity_id
_entity_poly.type
_entity_poly.pdbx_seq_one_letter_code
_entity_poly.pdbx_strand_id
1 'polypeptide(L)'
;MSMIINASNNAYERQSHRRYLENWNGDGWIPVPPELEAKAVEYCPYCELVIEDGRLVDIVPTERPPEPEPVVEPTETERLRADIDFLAAMTGVQL
;
A
#
# COMPACT_ATOMS: atom_id res chain seq x y z
N MET A 1 -13.01 18.13 -7.62
CA MET A 1 -12.25 16.91 -7.35
C MET A 1 -11.72 17.06 -5.95
N SER A 2 -11.98 16.07 -5.10
CA SER A 2 -11.53 16.04 -3.70
C SER A 2 -10.78 14.75 -3.47
N MET A 3 -9.88 14.76 -2.49
CA MET A 3 -9.07 13.62 -2.10
C MET A 3 -9.13 13.41 -0.58
N ILE A 4 -9.08 12.16 -0.16
CA ILE A 4 -8.82 11.76 1.23
C ILE A 4 -7.62 10.83 1.25
N ILE A 5 -6.83 10.90 2.33
CA ILE A 5 -5.74 9.95 2.61
C ILE A 5 -6.06 9.22 3.92
N ASN A 6 -5.76 7.94 3.96
CA ASN A 6 -5.80 7.13 5.16
C ASN A 6 -4.53 7.35 5.99
N ALA A 7 -4.69 7.79 7.24
CA ALA A 7 -3.58 8.14 8.13
C ALA A 7 -2.74 6.94 8.60
N SER A 8 -3.23 5.71 8.44
CA SER A 8 -2.54 4.49 8.91
C SER A 8 -1.63 3.85 7.87
N ASN A 9 -1.97 3.99 6.57
CA ASN A 9 -1.28 3.29 5.49
C ASN A 9 -0.99 4.17 4.27
N ASN A 10 -1.29 5.47 4.36
CA ASN A 10 -1.08 6.46 3.31
C ASN A 10 -1.76 6.12 1.96
N ALA A 11 -2.77 5.24 1.96
CA ALA A 11 -3.60 5.02 0.79
C ALA A 11 -4.47 6.26 0.55
N TYR A 12 -4.69 6.63 -0.72
CA TYR A 12 -5.52 7.78 -1.07
C TYR A 12 -6.67 7.39 -1.99
N GLU A 13 -7.76 8.14 -1.89
CA GLU A 13 -8.90 8.07 -2.80
C GLU A 13 -9.21 9.44 -3.37
N ARG A 14 -9.61 9.50 -4.65
CA ARG A 14 -9.92 10.75 -5.34
C ARG A 14 -11.28 10.66 -6.04
N GLN A 15 -12.18 11.61 -5.74
CA GLN A 15 -13.52 11.65 -6.32
C GLN A 15 -13.82 13.02 -6.93
N SER A 16 -14.28 13.05 -8.19
CA SER A 16 -14.53 14.29 -8.93
C SER A 16 -15.74 15.09 -8.42
N HIS A 17 -16.79 14.38 -7.98
CA HIS A 17 -18.07 14.95 -7.54
C HIS A 17 -18.07 15.45 -6.10
N ARG A 18 -17.07 15.05 -5.30
CA ARG A 18 -16.90 15.49 -3.90
C ARG A 18 -16.10 16.78 -3.81
N ARG A 19 -16.23 17.46 -2.67
CA ARG A 19 -15.58 18.75 -2.42
C ARG A 19 -14.82 18.70 -1.09
N TYR A 20 -13.61 19.26 -1.08
CA TYR A 20 -12.93 19.56 0.18
C TYR A 20 -13.84 20.47 1.04
N LEU A 21 -14.02 20.26 2.35
CA LEU A 21 -13.27 19.44 3.33
C LEU A 21 -13.97 18.09 3.66
N GLU A 22 -14.70 17.51 2.71
CA GLU A 22 -15.49 16.29 2.94
C GLU A 22 -14.62 15.06 3.22
N ASN A 23 -14.91 14.35 4.31
CA ASN A 23 -14.39 13.01 4.60
C ASN A 23 -15.51 11.99 4.43
N TRP A 24 -15.37 11.10 3.46
CA TRP A 24 -16.41 10.13 3.12
C TRP A 24 -16.17 8.70 3.59
N ASN A 25 -14.95 8.36 4.00
CA ASN A 25 -14.64 7.05 4.59
C ASN A 25 -14.64 7.09 6.12
N GLY A 26 -14.75 8.28 6.73
CA GLY A 26 -14.89 8.45 8.17
C GLY A 26 -13.57 8.30 8.91
N ASP A 27 -13.60 7.62 10.06
CA ASP A 27 -12.46 7.56 10.98
C ASP A 27 -11.20 6.99 10.32
N GLY A 28 -10.06 7.59 10.64
CA GLY A 28 -8.76 7.22 10.07
C GLY A 28 -8.49 7.79 8.68
N TRP A 29 -9.44 8.50 8.07
CA TRP A 29 -9.26 9.23 6.82
C TRP A 29 -9.25 10.74 7.05
N ILE A 30 -8.39 11.44 6.30
CA ILE A 30 -8.19 12.87 6.41
C ILE A 30 -8.39 13.51 5.03
N PRO A 31 -9.24 14.54 4.90
CA PRO A 31 -9.35 15.34 3.68
C PRO A 31 -8.03 15.99 3.33
N VAL A 32 -7.62 15.84 2.07
CA VAL A 32 -6.40 16.43 1.53
C VAL A 32 -6.72 17.83 1.00
N PRO A 33 -6.04 18.88 1.49
CA PRO A 33 -6.15 20.21 0.91
C PRO A 33 -5.78 20.20 -0.59
N PRO A 34 -6.47 20.96 -1.45
CA PRO A 34 -6.19 21.00 -2.89
C PRO A 34 -4.72 21.28 -3.26
N GLU A 35 -4.02 22.08 -2.45
CA GLU A 35 -2.60 22.38 -2.58
C GLU A 35 -1.67 21.19 -2.33
N LEU A 36 -2.11 20.19 -1.56
CA LEU A 36 -1.37 18.95 -1.27
C LEU A 36 -1.79 17.77 -2.17
N GLU A 37 -2.87 17.88 -2.95
CA GLU A 37 -3.32 16.80 -3.84
C GLU A 37 -2.22 16.34 -4.81
N ALA A 38 -1.41 17.27 -5.35
CA ALA A 38 -0.32 16.91 -6.25
C ALA A 38 0.77 16.10 -5.54
N LYS A 39 1.18 16.53 -4.33
CA LYS A 39 2.15 15.80 -3.50
C LYS A 39 1.64 14.42 -3.09
N ALA A 40 0.35 14.31 -2.79
CA ALA A 40 -0.28 13.04 -2.45
C ALA A 40 -0.17 12.03 -3.60
N VAL A 41 -0.48 12.44 -4.83
CA VAL A 41 -0.33 11.58 -6.02
C VAL A 41 1.11 11.18 -6.26
N GLU A 42 2.06 12.09 -6.01
CA GLU A 42 3.47 11.87 -6.29
C GLU A 42 4.13 10.93 -5.26
N TYR A 43 3.81 11.08 -3.98
CA TYR A 43 4.56 10.46 -2.89
C TYR A 43 3.84 9.34 -2.16
N CYS A 44 2.50 9.28 -2.18
CA CYS A 44 1.79 8.19 -1.50
C CYS A 44 1.99 6.84 -2.22
N PRO A 45 2.15 5.72 -1.47
CA PRO A 45 2.07 5.62 -0.01
C PRO A 45 3.42 5.86 0.72
N TYR A 46 4.51 6.08 -0.01
CA TYR A 46 5.86 6.26 0.52
C TYR A 46 6.11 7.70 0.96
N CYS A 47 5.30 8.18 1.89
CA CYS A 47 5.41 9.51 2.46
C CYS A 47 5.08 9.52 3.95
N GLU A 48 5.53 10.54 4.66
CA GLU A 48 5.07 10.90 5.99
C GLU A 48 4.02 12.00 5.89
N LEU A 49 2.90 11.82 6.60
CA LEU A 49 1.81 12.80 6.65
C LEU A 49 2.03 13.70 7.86
N VAL A 50 2.16 15.00 7.63
CA VAL A 50 2.25 15.98 8.73
C VAL A 50 0.84 16.44 9.05
N ILE A 51 0.36 16.11 10.25
CA ILE A 51 -1.00 16.39 10.69
C ILE A 51 -0.96 17.31 11.92
N GLU A 52 -1.62 18.46 11.82
CA GLU A 52 -1.77 19.43 12.91
C GLU A 52 -3.25 19.72 13.14
N ASP A 53 -3.70 19.72 14.40
CA ASP A 53 -5.11 19.92 14.79
C ASP A 53 -6.11 19.04 14.01
N GLY A 54 -5.69 17.82 13.66
CA GLY A 54 -6.50 16.86 12.89
C GLY A 54 -6.61 17.19 11.40
N ARG A 55 -5.80 18.11 10.87
CA ARG A 55 -5.74 18.48 9.45
C ARG A 55 -4.38 18.14 8.85
N LEU A 56 -4.39 17.69 7.61
CA LEU A 56 -3.17 17.47 6.85
C LEU A 56 -2.56 18.83 6.48
N VAL A 57 -1.35 19.10 6.95
CA VAL A 57 -0.62 20.35 6.68
C VAL A 57 0.53 20.17 5.70
N ASP A 58 1.12 18.97 5.61
CA ASP A 58 2.15 18.65 4.62
C ASP A 58 2.25 17.15 4.31
N ILE A 59 2.91 16.83 3.21
CA ILE A 59 3.27 15.47 2.78
C ILE A 59 4.76 15.46 2.47
N VAL A 60 5.53 14.69 3.24
CA VAL A 60 6.99 14.59 3.10
C VAL A 60 7.34 13.25 2.44
N PRO A 61 8.05 13.23 1.30
CA PRO A 61 8.44 11.97 0.67
C PRO A 61 9.41 11.17 1.55
N THR A 62 9.26 9.85 1.53
CA THR A 62 10.19 8.91 2.15
C THR A 62 10.85 8.04 1.09
N GLU A 63 11.96 7.38 1.43
CA GLU A 63 12.61 6.45 0.52
C GLU A 63 11.68 5.26 0.23
N ARG A 64 11.45 4.99 -1.05
CA ARG A 64 10.74 3.80 -1.48
C ARG A 64 11.58 2.57 -1.09
N PRO A 65 10.99 1.54 -0.46
CA PRO A 65 11.67 0.28 -0.21
C PRO A 65 12.24 -0.28 -1.52
N PRO A 66 13.44 -0.89 -1.50
CA PRO A 66 13.97 -1.54 -2.68
C PRO A 66 12.97 -2.58 -3.19
N GLU A 67 12.85 -2.69 -4.52
CA GLU A 67 12.05 -3.75 -5.11
C GLU A 67 12.60 -5.10 -4.63
N PRO A 68 11.75 -6.03 -4.15
CA PRO A 68 12.23 -7.35 -3.78
C PRO A 68 13.01 -7.95 -4.94
N GLU A 69 14.18 -8.50 -4.64
CA GLU A 69 14.97 -9.20 -5.65
C GLU A 69 14.09 -10.25 -6.33
N PRO A 70 14.16 -10.40 -7.66
CA PRO A 70 13.38 -11.40 -8.37
C PRO A 70 13.68 -12.75 -7.73
N VAL A 71 12.64 -13.37 -7.17
CA VAL A 71 12.77 -14.72 -6.61
C VAL A 71 13.22 -15.61 -7.76
N VAL A 72 14.42 -16.17 -7.65
CA VAL A 72 14.96 -17.07 -8.67
C VAL A 72 13.92 -18.16 -8.87
N GLU A 73 13.44 -18.34 -10.11
CA GLU A 73 12.50 -19.42 -10.39
C GLU A 73 13.12 -20.75 -9.92
N PRO A 74 12.40 -21.57 -9.16
CA PRO A 74 12.92 -22.85 -8.71
C PRO A 74 13.32 -23.67 -9.94
N THR A 75 14.45 -24.34 -9.85
CA THR A 75 14.92 -25.26 -10.90
C THR A 75 13.91 -26.40 -11.07
N GLU A 76 13.94 -27.07 -12.23
CA GLU A 76 13.05 -28.22 -12.49
C GLU A 76 13.20 -29.32 -11.42
N THR A 77 14.41 -29.52 -10.91
CA THR A 77 14.67 -30.48 -9.83
C THR A 77 14.04 -30.07 -8.50
N GLU A 78 14.05 -28.78 -8.17
CA GLU A 78 13.40 -28.26 -6.95
C GLU A 78 11.88 -28.33 -7.06
N ARG A 79 11.31 -28.03 -8.23
CA ARG A 79 9.88 -28.22 -8.50
C ARG A 79 9.47 -29.68 -8.33
N LEU A 80 10.24 -30.59 -8.92
CA LEU A 80 9.97 -32.03 -8.82
C LEU A 80 10.03 -32.52 -7.37
N ARG A 81 11.01 -32.03 -6.57
CA ARG A 81 11.06 -32.34 -5.13
C ARG A 81 9.85 -31.81 -4.38
N ALA A 82 9.45 -30.56 -4.63
CA ALA A 82 8.27 -29.98 -3.99
C ALA A 82 6.98 -30.77 -4.32
N ASP A 83 6.82 -31.21 -5.57
CA ASP A 83 5.69 -32.03 -5.99
C ASP A 83 5.69 -33.39 -5.28
N ILE A 84 6.85 -34.03 -5.18
CA ILE A 84 7.03 -35.30 -4.47
C ILE A 84 6.75 -35.14 -2.97
N ASP A 85 7.27 -34.09 -2.33
CA ASP A 85 7.05 -33.79 -0.91
C ASP A 85 5.56 -33.52 -0.63
N PHE A 86 4.87 -32.79 -1.53
CA PHE A 86 3.44 -32.55 -1.43
C PHE A 86 2.64 -33.86 -1.51
N LEU A 87 2.97 -34.74 -2.46
CA LEU A 87 2.32 -36.05 -2.60
C LEU A 87 2.56 -36.94 -1.38
N ALA A 88 3.79 -36.96 -0.85
CA ALA A 88 4.15 -37.68 0.36
C ALA A 88 3.33 -37.21 1.58
N ALA A 89 3.21 -35.89 1.75
CA ALA A 89 2.39 -35.29 2.81
C ALA A 89 0.89 -35.65 2.69
N MET A 90 0.35 -35.67 1.46
CA MET A 90 -1.05 -36.01 1.21
C MET A 90 -1.37 -37.51 1.34
N THR A 91 -0.39 -38.38 1.10
CA THR A 91 -0.58 -39.83 1.12
C THR A 91 -0.05 -40.49 2.41
N GLY A 92 0.60 -39.74 3.29
CA GLY A 92 1.17 -40.23 4.55
C GLY A 92 2.39 -41.14 4.36
N VAL A 93 3.01 -41.11 3.18
CA VAL A 93 4.22 -41.86 2.87
C VAL A 93 5.42 -41.03 3.30
N GLN A 94 6.25 -41.55 4.21
CA GLN A 94 7.56 -40.96 4.49
C GLN A 94 8.55 -41.44 3.42
N LEU A 95 9.24 -40.49 2.79
CA LEU A 95 10.30 -40.74 1.81
C LEU A 95 11.65 -40.99 2.47
#